data_AF-A0A950H7A2-F1
#
_entry.id   AF-A0A950H7A2-F1
#
_cell.length_a   1.000
_cell.length_b   1.000
_cell.length_c   1.000
_cell.angle_alpha   90.00
_cell.angle_beta   90.00
_cell.angle_gamma   90.00
#
_symmetry.space_group_name_H-M   'P 1'
#
loop_
_entity.id
_entity.type
_entity.pdbx_description
1 polymer ?
#
loop_
_entity_poly.entity_id
_entity_poly.type
_entity_poly.pdbx_seq_one_letter_code
_entity_poly.pdbx_strand_id
1 'polypeptide(L)'
;MTWRPLSRIPNVVELALLDAVRASVSGLDTHAGFRREENGALAVDLADGRRLLANFRTLAQRPATFGAREALRHDLEGRAVMGAESLGLAAHAVVDVKTRAFLDVGCEIRWRDVSRHDP
;
A
#
# COMPACT_ATOMS: atom_id res chain seq x y z
N MET A 1 18.54 -15.70 1.21
CA MET A 1 17.56 -15.18 0.23
C MET A 1 18.31 -14.85 -1.04
N THR A 2 17.98 -15.54 -2.13
CA THR A 2 18.56 -15.29 -3.44
C THR A 2 17.80 -14.13 -4.08
N TRP A 3 18.50 -13.06 -4.44
CA TRP A 3 17.93 -12.00 -5.27
C TRP A 3 17.29 -12.65 -6.50
N ARG A 4 16.00 -12.42 -6.71
CA ARG A 4 15.29 -12.85 -7.92
C ARG A 4 14.87 -11.61 -8.69
N PRO A 5 15.14 -11.55 -10.00
CA PRO A 5 14.62 -10.48 -10.82
C PRO A 5 13.09 -10.50 -10.78
N LEU A 6 12.50 -9.31 -10.84
CA LEU A 6 11.06 -9.16 -10.95
C LEU A 6 10.59 -9.86 -12.24
N SER A 7 9.56 -10.71 -12.12
CA SER A 7 8.97 -11.39 -13.27
C SER A 7 8.23 -10.44 -14.21
N ARG A 8 7.87 -9.24 -13.72
CA ARG A 8 7.29 -8.14 -14.47
C ARG A 8 7.59 -6.80 -13.81
N ILE A 9 7.57 -5.74 -14.60
CA ILE A 9 7.64 -4.37 -14.09
C ILE A 9 6.28 -4.03 -13.45
N PRO A 10 6.23 -3.59 -12.18
CA PRO A 10 4.99 -3.12 -11.56
C PRO A 10 4.44 -1.89 -12.30
N ASN A 11 3.12 -1.81 -12.47
CA ASN A 11 2.51 -0.64 -13.07
C ASN A 11 2.44 0.54 -12.06
N VAL A 12 2.12 1.74 -12.56
CA VAL A 12 2.08 2.97 -11.74
C VAL A 12 1.10 2.90 -10.57
N VAL A 13 -0.02 2.18 -10.72
CA VAL A 13 -1.02 2.01 -9.66
C VAL A 13 -0.48 1.06 -8.59
N GLU A 14 0.18 -0.02 -8.98
CA GLU A 14 0.78 -0.97 -8.03
C GLU A 14 1.87 -0.32 -7.19
N LEU A 15 2.73 0.49 -7.81
CA LEU A 15 3.75 1.26 -7.07
C LEU A 15 3.09 2.23 -6.07
N ALA A 16 2.08 2.97 -6.51
CA ALA A 16 1.33 3.87 -5.66
C ALA A 16 0.64 3.15 -4.49
N LEU A 17 0.10 1.94 -4.71
CA LEU A 17 -0.50 1.14 -3.64
C LEU A 17 0.55 0.67 -2.63
N LEU A 18 1.74 0.26 -3.07
CA LEU A 18 2.82 -0.14 -2.16
C LEU A 18 3.29 1.04 -1.30
N ASP A 19 3.39 2.24 -1.88
CA ASP A 19 3.75 3.44 -1.12
C ASP A 19 2.64 3.87 -0.16
N ALA A 20 1.36 3.73 -0.53
CA ALA A 20 0.23 3.96 0.36
C ALA A 20 0.25 3.01 1.58
N VAL A 21 0.64 1.75 1.38
CA VAL A 21 0.84 0.78 2.47
C VAL A 21 1.96 1.23 3.39
N ARG A 22 3.10 1.67 2.84
CA ARG A 22 4.23 2.20 3.63
C ARG A 22 3.79 3.41 4.47
N ALA A 23 3.16 4.40 3.85
CA ALA A 23 2.67 5.59 4.53
C ALA A 23 1.70 5.26 5.66
N SER A 24 0.80 4.29 5.42
CA SER A 24 -0.18 3.82 6.42
C SER A 24 0.48 3.18 7.65
N VAL A 25 1.57 2.43 7.46
CA VAL A 25 2.31 1.76 8.55
C VAL A 25 3.29 2.70 9.26
N SER A 26 3.91 3.63 8.53
CA SER A 26 4.84 4.60 9.10
C SER A 26 4.14 5.69 9.92
N GLY A 27 2.84 5.93 9.70
CA GLY A 27 2.10 7.01 10.36
C GLY A 27 2.60 8.41 10.00
N LEU A 28 3.33 8.54 8.89
CA LEU A 28 3.80 9.82 8.39
C LEU A 28 2.67 10.50 7.62
N ASP A 29 2.42 11.78 7.92
CA ASP A 29 1.40 12.59 7.23
C ASP A 29 1.79 12.93 5.79
N THR A 30 3.10 12.87 5.50
CA THR A 30 3.67 13.02 4.17
C THR A 30 4.79 12.01 3.97
N HIS A 31 4.63 11.14 2.98
CA HIS A 31 5.66 10.22 2.51
C HIS A 31 5.57 10.16 1.00
N ALA A 32 6.68 10.27 0.27
CA ALA A 32 6.75 10.03 -1.19
C ALA A 32 5.64 10.70 -2.05
N GLY A 33 5.22 11.93 -1.72
CA GLY A 33 4.17 12.63 -2.47
C GLY A 33 2.73 12.28 -2.08
N PHE A 34 2.53 11.44 -1.06
CA PHE A 34 1.21 11.18 -0.49
C PHE A 34 0.79 12.34 0.41
N ARG A 35 -0.48 12.76 0.27
CA ARG A 35 -1.15 13.70 1.16
C ARG A 35 -2.30 12.99 1.86
N ARG A 36 -2.39 13.12 3.18
CA ARG A 36 -3.58 12.68 3.92
C ARG A 36 -4.70 13.71 3.75
N GLU A 37 -5.84 13.27 3.24
CA GLU A 37 -7.06 14.06 3.11
C GLU A 37 -7.79 14.18 4.45
N GLU A 38 -8.74 15.11 4.55
CA GLU A 38 -9.54 15.33 5.77
C GLU A 38 -10.30 14.07 6.23
N ASN A 39 -10.69 13.21 5.28
CA ASN A 39 -11.34 11.93 5.55
C ASN A 39 -10.35 10.82 5.98
N GLY A 40 -9.07 11.16 6.14
CA GLY A 40 -8.00 10.24 6.52
C GLY A 40 -7.45 9.37 5.39
N ALA A 41 -8.00 9.46 4.17
CA ALA A 41 -7.48 8.74 3.01
C ALA A 41 -6.14 9.31 2.56
N LEU A 42 -5.26 8.44 2.06
CA LEU A 42 -4.02 8.80 1.42
C LEU A 42 -4.29 9.07 -0.06
N ALA A 43 -4.02 10.30 -0.48
CA ALA A 43 -4.13 10.72 -1.87
C ALA A 43 -2.76 10.75 -2.54
N VAL A 44 -2.68 10.23 -3.76
CA VAL A 44 -1.50 10.30 -4.62
C VAL A 44 -1.92 10.60 -6.06
N ASP A 45 -1.20 11.56 -6.65
CA ASP A 45 -1.36 11.90 -8.06
C ASP A 45 -0.46 10.96 -8.87
N LEU A 46 -1.08 10.22 -9.78
CA LEU A 46 -0.40 9.27 -10.66
C LEU A 46 0.25 10.01 -11.84
N ALA A 47 1.29 9.40 -12.43
CA ALA A 47 2.00 9.97 -13.57
C ALA A 47 1.12 10.21 -14.82
N ASP A 48 -0.01 9.52 -14.91
CA ASP A 48 -1.00 9.67 -15.99
C ASP A 48 -2.05 10.77 -15.70
N GLY A 49 -1.88 11.53 -14.61
CA GLY A 49 -2.75 12.63 -14.21
C GLY A 49 -4.00 12.18 -13.44
N ARG A 50 -4.23 10.88 -13.25
CA ARG A 50 -5.32 10.40 -12.38
C ARG A 50 -4.92 10.51 -10.92
N ARG A 51 -5.92 10.60 -10.05
CA ARG A 51 -5.75 10.60 -8.61
C ARG A 51 -6.19 9.26 -8.02
N LEU A 52 -5.34 8.67 -7.20
CA LEU A 52 -5.64 7.48 -6.40
C LEU A 52 -5.88 7.91 -4.96
N LEU A 53 -7.02 7.54 -4.40
CA LEU A 53 -7.34 7.69 -2.98
C LEU A 53 -7.34 6.31 -2.36
N ALA A 54 -6.49 6.06 -1.37
CA ALA A 54 -6.37 4.76 -0.71
C ALA A 54 -6.52 4.92 0.81
N ASN A 55 -7.23 4.00 1.44
CA ASN A 55 -7.32 3.92 2.90
C ASN A 55 -7.05 2.48 3.33
N PHE A 56 -6.15 2.31 4.30
CA PHE A 56 -5.81 1.01 4.88
C PHE A 56 -6.07 1.01 6.38
N ARG A 57 -6.53 -0.13 6.88
CA ARG A 57 -6.67 -0.44 8.29
C ARG A 57 -5.78 -1.64 8.63
N THR A 58 -5.03 -1.53 9.71
CA THR A 58 -4.27 -2.68 10.25
C THR A 58 -5.23 -3.66 10.90
N LEU A 59 -5.20 -4.91 10.46
CA LEU A 59 -5.98 -6.01 11.02
C LEU A 59 -5.23 -6.74 12.14
N ALA A 60 -3.93 -6.95 11.94
CA ALA A 60 -3.08 -7.63 12.91
C ALA A 60 -1.65 -7.09 12.85
N GLN A 61 -0.99 -7.17 14.00
CA GLN A 61 0.45 -6.97 14.14
C GLN A 61 1.04 -8.18 14.83
N ARG A 62 2.06 -8.79 14.24
CA ARG A 62 2.66 -10.03 14.75
C ARG A 62 4.18 -9.97 14.65
N PRO A 63 4.92 -10.46 15.67
CA PRO A 63 6.36 -10.65 15.55
C PRO A 63 6.69 -11.54 14.35
N ALA A 64 7.76 -11.18 13.64
CA ALA A 64 8.28 -11.91 12.50
C ALA A 64 9.81 -11.92 12.54
N THR A 65 10.42 -12.81 11.78
CA THR A 65 11.86 -12.82 11.56
C THR A 65 12.15 -12.75 10.07
N PHE A 66 13.15 -11.97 9.70
CA PHE A 66 13.60 -11.84 8.31
C PHE A 66 15.11 -12.10 8.24
N GLY A 67 15.47 -13.37 8.08
CA GLY A 67 16.85 -13.82 8.31
C GLY A 67 17.23 -13.65 9.78
N ALA A 68 18.31 -12.92 10.06
CA ALA A 68 18.78 -12.64 11.42
C ALA A 68 18.11 -11.39 12.08
N ARG A 69 17.16 -10.75 11.39
CA ARG A 69 16.52 -9.52 11.86
C ARG A 69 15.19 -9.80 12.54
N GLU A 70 15.00 -9.18 13.70
CA GLU A 70 13.69 -9.09 14.35
C GLU A 70 12.82 -8.06 13.61
N ALA A 71 11.61 -8.48 13.25
CA ALA A 71 10.69 -7.68 12.48
C ALA A 71 9.28 -7.71 13.07
N LEU A 72 8.49 -6.71 12.72
CA LEU A 72 7.05 -6.66 12.99
C LEU A 72 6.31 -6.74 11.65
N ARG A 73 5.43 -7.73 11.51
CA ARG A 73 4.55 -7.87 10.35
C ARG A 73 3.22 -7.19 10.66
N HIS A 74 2.81 -6.31 9.76
CA HIS A 74 1.51 -5.66 9.72
C HIS A 74 0.70 -6.32 8.60
N ASP A 75 -0.46 -6.89 8.94
CA ASP A 75 -1.45 -7.32 7.95
C ASP A 75 -2.53 -6.24 7.87
N LEU A 76 -2.84 -5.79 6.65
CA LEU A 76 -3.76 -4.69 6.38
C LEU A 76 -4.87 -5.11 5.42
N GLU A 77 -6.05 -4.53 5.60
CA GLU A 77 -7.06 -4.44 4.54
C GLU A 77 -7.20 -2.99 4.11
N GLY A 78 -7.61 -2.77 2.87
CA GLY A 78 -7.84 -1.42 2.39
C GLY A 78 -8.85 -1.35 1.27
N ARG A 79 -9.17 -0.10 0.93
CA ARG A 79 -9.93 0.25 -0.26
C ARG A 79 -9.21 1.36 -0.98
N ALA A 80 -9.30 1.35 -2.31
CA ALA A 80 -8.84 2.47 -3.11
C ALA A 80 -9.85 2.85 -4.18
N VAL A 81 -9.83 4.12 -4.57
CA VAL A 81 -10.66 4.68 -5.63
C VAL A 81 -9.76 5.43 -6.61
N MET A 82 -10.01 5.23 -7.91
CA MET A 82 -9.29 5.89 -8.99
C MET A 82 -10.25 6.16 -10.15
N GLY A 83 -10.68 7.41 -10.32
CA GLY A 83 -11.74 7.75 -11.26
C GLY A 83 -13.04 7.02 -10.90
N ALA A 84 -13.57 6.23 -11.83
CA ALA A 84 -14.77 5.41 -11.63
C ALA A 84 -14.48 4.00 -11.07
N GLU A 85 -13.21 3.64 -10.89
CA GLU A 85 -12.82 2.33 -10.36
C GLU A 85 -12.74 2.34 -8.84
N SER A 86 -13.31 1.33 -8.20
CA SER A 86 -13.14 1.01 -6.78
C SER A 86 -12.43 -0.33 -6.63
N LEU A 87 -11.48 -0.40 -5.70
CA LEU A 87 -10.62 -1.56 -5.48
C LEU A 87 -10.69 -2.01 -4.02
N GLY A 88 -10.81 -3.32 -3.81
CA GLY A 88 -10.59 -3.96 -2.52
C GLY A 88 -9.18 -4.48 -2.41
N LEU A 89 -8.51 -4.22 -1.29
CA LEU A 89 -7.08 -4.47 -1.12
C LEU A 89 -6.82 -5.35 0.11
N ALA A 90 -5.91 -6.29 -0.05
CA ALA A 90 -5.24 -6.96 1.06
C ALA A 90 -3.74 -6.65 0.96
N ALA A 91 -3.13 -6.22 2.04
CA ALA A 91 -1.74 -5.80 2.04
C ALA A 91 -0.98 -6.29 3.27
N HIS A 92 0.34 -6.26 3.16
CA HIS A 92 1.23 -6.50 4.29
C HIS A 92 2.44 -5.58 4.23
N ALA A 93 3.01 -5.31 5.40
CA ALA A 93 4.31 -4.69 5.53
C ALA A 93 5.11 -5.38 6.64
N VAL A 94 6.37 -5.67 6.37
CA VAL A 94 7.32 -6.20 7.35
C VAL A 94 8.33 -5.11 7.64
N VAL A 95 8.38 -4.68 8.90
CA VAL A 95 9.23 -3.58 9.35
C VAL A 95 10.26 -4.11 10.33
N ASP A 96 11.53 -3.82 10.08
CA ASP A 96 12.62 -4.11 11.01
C ASP A 96 12.40 -3.34 12.32
N VAL A 97 12.45 -4.03 13.46
CA VAL A 97 12.12 -3.41 14.76
C VAL A 97 13.15 -2.33 15.11
N LYS A 98 14.44 -2.59 14.82
CA LYS A 98 15.55 -1.72 15.24
C LYS A 98 15.72 -0.50 14.34
N THR A 99 15.69 -0.71 13.04
CA THR A 99 15.98 0.33 12.03
C THR A 99 14.74 0.98 11.47
N ARG A 100 13.56 0.41 11.73
CA ARG A 100 12.27 0.84 11.14
C ARG A 100 12.25 0.77 9.61
N ALA A 101 13.19 0.06 9.00
CA ALA A 101 13.25 -0.15 7.57
C ALA A 101 12.18 -1.16 7.13
N PHE A 102 11.54 -0.89 5.99
CA PHE A 102 10.67 -1.88 5.34
C PHE A 102 11.51 -2.98 4.72
N LEU A 103 11.33 -4.22 5.19
CA LEU A 103 12.01 -5.41 4.69
C LEU A 103 11.22 -6.10 3.58
N ASP A 104 9.89 -6.00 3.65
CA ASP A 104 8.97 -6.51 2.63
C ASP A 104 7.67 -5.70 2.66
N VAL A 105 7.07 -5.48 1.49
CA VAL A 105 5.78 -4.80 1.33
C VAL A 105 5.04 -5.44 0.17
N GLY A 106 3.79 -5.83 0.41
CA GLY A 106 2.93 -6.39 -0.62
C GLY A 106 1.53 -5.80 -0.58
N CYS A 107 0.89 -5.74 -1.75
CA CYS A 107 -0.50 -5.35 -1.89
C CYS A 107 -1.13 -6.16 -3.02
N GLU A 108 -2.27 -6.77 -2.76
CA GLU A 108 -3.04 -7.59 -3.69
C GLU A 108 -4.43 -6.98 -3.85
N ILE A 109 -4.85 -6.79 -5.10
CA ILE A 109 -6.20 -6.37 -5.44
C ILE A 109 -7.10 -7.61 -5.36
N ARG A 110 -8.02 -7.62 -4.40
CA ARG A 110 -8.96 -8.72 -4.15
C ARG A 110 -10.20 -8.65 -5.05
N TRP A 111 -10.67 -7.44 -5.30
CA TRP A 111 -11.80 -7.18 -6.18
C TRP A 111 -11.66 -5.81 -6.83
N ARG A 112 -12.32 -5.64 -7.97
CA ARG A 112 -12.40 -4.41 -8.73
C ARG A 112 -13.85 -4.21 -9.14
N ASP A 113 -14.38 -3.03 -8.85
CA ASP A 113 -15.69 -2.58 -9.30
C ASP A 113 -15.53 -1.34 -10.16
N VAL A 114 -16.31 -1.24 -11.22
CA VAL A 114 -16.32 -0.10 -12.15
C VAL A 114 -17.73 0.44 -12.13
N SER A 115 -17.94 1.53 -11.40
CA SER A 115 -19.24 2.18 -11.35
C SER A 115 -19.57 2.69 -12.75
N ARG A 116 -20.49 2.02 -13.45
CA ARG A 116 -21.08 2.56 -14.68
C ARG A 116 -21.90 3.78 -14.27
N HIS A 117 -21.42 4.97 -14.61
CA HIS A 117 -22.32 6.11 -14.76
C HIS A 117 -23.18 5.80 -15.98
N ASP A 118 -24.42 5.36 -15.76
CA ASP A 118 -25.44 5.49 -16.79
C ASP A 118 -25.70 7.00 -16.97
N PRO A 119 -25.61 7.51 -18.22
CA PRO A 119 -25.79 8.93 -18.53
C PRO A 119 -27.21 9.45 -18.30
#